data_AF-A0A954EGE3-F1
#
_entry.id   AF-A0A954EGE3-F1
#
_cell.length_a   1.000
_cell.length_b   1.000
_cell.length_c   1.000
_cell.angle_alpha   90.00
_cell.angle_beta   90.00
_cell.angle_gamma   90.00
#
_symmetry.space_group_name_H-M   'P 1'
#
loop_
_entity.id
_entity.type
_entity.pdbx_description
1 polymer ?
#
loop_
_entity_poly.entity_id
_entity_poly.type
_entity_poly.pdbx_seq_one_letter_code
_entity_poly.pdbx_strand_id
1 'polypeptide(L)'
;MTDSPVSNGASSLTVRFLPLDRFPEFLQRVLESGYRIVAPTVDQQAIVYAEIQGVEQLPRGWTDEQKPGHYRVLPSGNDHYFDYAVGPHSWKKYLFPPLQMISTALKTETGWTFHNHEPEAEPIAFLGVRACELAAIQVQDRVFLQSHYVDPGYQARRSRSLIIAVNCAVPSENCFCTSMQTGPRCTTGFDVALTELEDGLLVEVASAEGAALLEPLALSEAAEEQLQKADQICQTT
;
A
#
# COMPACT_ATOMS: atom_id res chain seq x y z
N MET A 1 -21.52 -37.04 7.09
CA MET A 1 -22.13 -36.16 8.11
C MET A 1 -21.65 -34.76 7.83
N THR A 2 -22.50 -34.04 7.10
CA THR A 2 -22.63 -32.58 6.98
C THR A 2 -21.37 -31.72 7.06
N ASP A 3 -20.90 -31.31 5.87
CA ASP A 3 -20.20 -30.05 5.66
C ASP A 3 -21.02 -28.90 6.27
N SER A 4 -20.45 -28.24 7.27
CA SER A 4 -20.94 -26.95 7.75
C SER A 4 -20.43 -25.86 6.80
N PRO A 5 -21.31 -24.98 6.28
CA PRO A 5 -20.88 -23.88 5.44
C PRO A 5 -20.06 -22.89 6.28
N VAL A 6 -18.86 -22.56 5.81
CA VAL A 6 -18.09 -21.41 6.28
C VAL A 6 -18.93 -20.18 5.98
N SER A 7 -19.55 -19.61 7.02
CA SER A 7 -20.30 -18.37 6.95
C SER A 7 -19.35 -17.25 6.54
N ASN A 8 -19.49 -16.78 5.30
CA ASN A 8 -18.79 -15.61 4.79
C ASN A 8 -19.37 -14.35 5.47
N GLY A 9 -18.87 -14.04 6.67
CA GLY A 9 -19.19 -12.83 7.41
C GLY A 9 -18.43 -11.65 6.82
N ALA A 10 -18.77 -11.25 5.58
CA ALA A 10 -18.32 -9.99 5.03
C ALA A 10 -19.06 -8.87 5.79
N SER A 11 -18.39 -8.29 6.79
CA SER A 11 -18.73 -6.94 7.24
C SER A 11 -18.68 -6.06 5.99
N SER A 12 -19.83 -5.51 5.55
CA SER A 12 -19.86 -4.70 4.32
C SER A 12 -18.99 -3.47 4.55
N LEU A 13 -17.80 -3.44 3.93
CA LEU A 13 -16.96 -2.25 3.95
C LEU A 13 -17.77 -1.10 3.37
N THR A 14 -17.65 0.09 3.97
CA THR A 14 -18.29 1.27 3.40
C THR A 14 -17.55 1.63 2.13
N VAL A 15 -18.28 1.61 1.00
CA VAL A 15 -17.73 1.94 -0.31
C VAL A 15 -18.16 3.34 -0.71
N ARG A 16 -17.17 4.16 -1.07
CA ARG A 16 -17.36 5.56 -1.50
C ARG A 16 -16.74 5.78 -2.87
N PHE A 17 -17.19 6.82 -3.56
CA PHE A 17 -16.60 7.25 -4.82
C PHE A 17 -15.83 8.57 -4.63
N LEU A 18 -14.58 8.58 -5.06
CA LEU A 18 -13.70 9.74 -5.09
C LEU A 18 -13.46 10.15 -6.54
N PRO A 19 -14.05 11.26 -7.01
CA PRO A 19 -13.76 11.81 -8.33
C PRO A 19 -12.26 12.03 -8.55
N LEU A 20 -11.77 11.77 -9.77
CA LEU A 20 -10.33 11.78 -10.07
C LEU A 20 -9.69 13.17 -9.85
N ASP A 21 -10.43 14.24 -10.11
CA ASP A 21 -10.01 15.63 -9.90
C ASP A 21 -9.84 15.99 -8.42
N ARG A 22 -10.47 15.23 -7.52
CA ARG A 22 -10.34 15.36 -6.06
C ARG A 22 -9.30 14.43 -5.44
N PHE A 23 -8.66 13.56 -6.23
CA PHE A 23 -7.57 12.73 -5.72
C PHE A 23 -6.38 13.52 -5.11
N PRO A 24 -5.99 14.70 -5.62
CA PRO A 24 -4.99 15.54 -4.96
C PRO A 24 -5.39 15.96 -3.53
N GLU A 25 -6.67 16.24 -3.30
CA GLU A 25 -7.19 16.59 -1.96
C GLU A 25 -6.96 15.43 -0.98
N PHE A 26 -7.19 14.18 -1.41
CA PHE A 26 -6.94 13.00 -0.59
C PHE A 26 -5.47 12.87 -0.19
N LEU A 27 -4.52 13.03 -1.12
CA LEU A 27 -3.08 13.00 -0.77
C LEU A 27 -2.71 14.14 0.17
N GLN A 28 -3.22 15.34 -0.06
CA GLN A 28 -2.99 16.48 0.82
C GLN A 28 -3.46 16.19 2.25
N ARG A 29 -4.62 15.55 2.42
CA ARG A 29 -5.14 15.15 3.75
C ARG A 29 -4.23 14.16 4.46
N VAL A 30 -3.63 13.23 3.73
CA VAL A 30 -2.66 12.27 4.29
C VAL A 30 -1.42 13.01 4.81
N LEU A 31 -0.88 13.96 4.03
CA LEU A 31 0.25 14.80 4.45
C LEU A 31 -0.10 15.68 5.66
N GLU A 32 -1.25 16.35 5.65
CA GLU A 32 -1.75 17.19 6.76
C GLU A 32 -1.99 16.40 8.04
N SER A 33 -2.22 15.08 7.93
CA SER A 33 -2.36 14.16 9.06
C SER A 33 -1.01 13.72 9.65
N GLY A 34 0.11 14.26 9.14
CA GLY A 34 1.46 14.02 9.67
C GLY A 34 2.16 12.79 9.10
N TYR A 35 1.62 12.18 8.04
CA TYR A 35 2.28 11.09 7.32
C TYR A 35 3.18 11.64 6.22
N ARG A 36 4.38 11.07 6.08
CA ARG A 36 5.08 11.12 4.79
C ARG A 36 4.50 10.06 3.86
N ILE A 37 4.39 10.34 2.56
CA ILE A 37 3.81 9.40 1.60
C ILE A 37 4.93 8.73 0.82
N VAL A 38 4.96 7.40 0.83
CA VAL A 38 5.75 6.61 -0.11
C VAL A 38 4.81 5.94 -1.09
N ALA A 39 5.04 6.19 -2.38
CA ALA A 39 4.16 5.80 -3.48
C ALA A 39 4.97 5.34 -4.70
N PRO A 40 4.34 4.71 -5.70
CA PRO A 40 5.00 4.48 -6.98
C PRO A 40 5.38 5.80 -7.66
N THR A 41 6.52 5.81 -8.33
CA THR A 41 7.00 6.88 -9.21
C THR A 41 7.90 6.30 -10.29
N VAL A 42 8.08 7.04 -11.39
CA VAL A 42 9.03 6.66 -12.46
C VAL A 42 10.41 7.19 -12.12
N ASP A 43 11.38 6.29 -11.92
CA ASP A 43 12.80 6.63 -11.75
C ASP A 43 13.66 5.69 -12.60
N GLN A 44 14.65 6.24 -13.30
CA GLN A 44 15.61 5.47 -14.13
C GLN A 44 14.96 4.38 -15.01
N GLN A 45 13.85 4.71 -15.69
CA GLN A 45 13.08 3.79 -16.55
C GLN A 45 12.43 2.62 -15.81
N ALA A 46 12.18 2.74 -14.51
CA ALA A 46 11.43 1.79 -13.70
C ALA A 46 10.38 2.46 -12.82
N ILE A 47 9.28 1.76 -12.58
CA ILE A 47 8.30 2.18 -11.56
C ILE A 47 8.78 1.64 -10.22
N VAL A 48 9.15 2.55 -9.32
CA VAL A 48 9.73 2.25 -8.00
C VAL A 48 8.95 2.95 -6.91
N TYR A 49 9.08 2.47 -5.67
CA TYR A 49 8.51 3.16 -4.50
C TYR A 49 9.47 4.21 -3.93
N ALA A 50 9.06 5.47 -3.94
CA ALA A 50 9.80 6.60 -3.39
C ALA A 50 8.87 7.56 -2.63
N GLU A 51 9.45 8.48 -1.87
CA GLU A 51 8.68 9.51 -1.18
C GLU A 51 8.15 10.55 -2.18
N ILE A 52 6.88 10.92 -2.04
CA ILE A 52 6.20 11.90 -2.89
C ILE A 52 5.50 12.96 -2.03
N GLN A 53 5.28 14.13 -2.60
CA GLN A 53 4.59 15.27 -1.99
C GLN A 53 3.28 15.63 -2.71
N GLY A 54 2.98 14.98 -3.84
CA GLY A 54 1.78 15.23 -4.62
C GLY A 54 1.55 14.20 -5.73
N VAL A 55 0.37 14.25 -6.34
CA VAL A 55 -0.07 13.29 -7.37
C VAL A 55 0.74 13.41 -8.67
N GLU A 56 1.36 14.56 -8.92
CA GLU A 56 2.19 14.82 -10.10
C GLU A 56 3.46 13.94 -10.16
N GLN A 57 3.86 13.37 -9.02
CA GLN A 57 4.99 12.45 -8.92
C GLN A 57 4.59 10.98 -9.11
N LEU A 58 3.30 10.66 -9.17
CA LEU A 58 2.80 9.31 -9.48
C LEU A 58 3.04 8.99 -10.96
N PRO A 59 3.10 7.70 -11.35
CA PRO A 59 3.37 7.28 -12.73
C PRO A 59 2.12 7.44 -13.63
N ARG A 60 1.47 8.61 -13.60
CA ARG A 60 0.26 8.89 -14.37
C ARG A 60 0.52 8.76 -15.87
N GLY A 61 -0.26 7.92 -16.55
CA GLY A 61 -0.12 7.65 -17.98
C GLY A 61 1.09 6.80 -18.36
N TRP A 62 1.71 6.15 -17.38
CA TRP A 62 2.81 5.20 -17.57
C TRP A 62 2.40 3.81 -17.12
N THR A 63 2.86 2.82 -17.88
CA THR A 63 2.73 1.40 -17.56
C THR A 63 4.10 0.72 -17.67
N ASP A 64 4.15 -0.57 -17.35
CA ASP A 64 5.32 -1.40 -17.55
C ASP A 64 5.04 -2.71 -18.29
N GLU A 65 5.98 -3.09 -19.15
CA GLU A 65 6.03 -4.41 -19.76
C GLU A 65 7.04 -5.24 -18.98
N GLN A 66 6.57 -6.29 -18.30
CA GLN A 66 7.44 -7.25 -17.62
C GLN A 66 7.27 -8.66 -18.17
N LYS A 67 8.39 -9.29 -18.55
CA LYS A 67 8.48 -10.68 -19.02
C LYS A 67 9.76 -11.32 -18.45
N PRO A 68 9.97 -12.64 -18.59
CA PRO A 68 11.21 -13.25 -18.12
C PRO A 68 12.45 -12.58 -18.73
N GLY A 69 13.27 -11.93 -17.89
CA GLY A 69 14.48 -11.21 -18.32
C GLY A 69 14.22 -9.88 -19.06
N HIS A 70 13.00 -9.35 -19.03
CA HIS A 70 12.63 -8.09 -19.69
C HIS A 70 11.83 -7.19 -18.78
N TYR A 71 12.18 -5.90 -18.78
CA TYR A 71 11.43 -4.85 -18.10
C TYR A 71 11.54 -3.56 -18.93
N ARG A 72 10.42 -2.88 -19.16
CA ARG A 72 10.41 -1.56 -19.79
C ARG A 72 9.20 -0.73 -19.36
N VAL A 73 9.44 0.52 -19.00
CA VAL A 73 8.37 1.53 -18.83
C VAL A 73 7.96 2.08 -20.19
N LEU A 74 6.65 2.18 -20.42
CA LEU A 74 6.04 2.64 -21.68
C LEU A 74 4.86 3.57 -21.37
N PRO A 75 4.50 4.50 -22.26
CA PRO A 75 3.24 5.22 -22.14
C PRO A 75 2.07 4.24 -22.19
N SER A 76 1.12 4.36 -21.26
CA SER A 76 -0.05 3.46 -21.20
C SER A 76 -1.10 3.78 -22.29
N GLY A 77 -1.10 5.03 -22.79
CA GLY A 77 -2.15 5.53 -23.68
C GLY A 77 -3.46 5.88 -22.96
N ASN A 78 -3.47 5.81 -21.63
CA ASN A 78 -4.54 6.27 -20.76
C ASN A 78 -3.97 7.27 -19.73
N ASP A 79 -4.79 7.71 -18.78
CA ASP A 79 -4.40 8.73 -17.80
C ASP A 79 -4.47 8.24 -16.34
N HIS A 80 -4.35 6.92 -16.17
CA HIS A 80 -4.40 6.22 -14.89
C HIS A 80 -3.10 6.42 -14.10
N TYR A 81 -3.22 6.49 -12.78
CA TYR A 81 -2.12 6.59 -11.82
C TYR A 81 -1.51 5.23 -11.46
N PHE A 82 -2.28 4.14 -11.57
CA PHE A 82 -1.89 2.83 -11.06
C PHE A 82 -1.89 1.73 -12.12
N ASP A 83 -1.80 2.09 -13.39
CA ASP A 83 -1.82 1.19 -14.55
C ASP A 83 -0.47 0.50 -14.79
N TYR A 84 0.04 -0.18 -13.78
CA TYR A 84 1.29 -0.93 -13.82
C TYR A 84 1.21 -2.14 -12.90
N ALA A 85 2.10 -3.11 -13.10
CA ALA A 85 2.19 -4.29 -12.26
C ALA A 85 2.83 -3.97 -10.88
N VAL A 86 3.72 -4.83 -10.37
CA VAL A 86 4.50 -4.54 -9.14
C VAL A 86 5.92 -4.16 -9.50
N GLY A 87 6.47 -3.15 -8.82
CA GLY A 87 7.83 -2.69 -9.05
C GLY A 87 8.91 -3.68 -8.55
N PRO A 88 10.19 -3.40 -8.79
CA PRO A 88 11.30 -4.27 -8.38
C PRO A 88 11.63 -4.19 -6.88
N HIS A 89 11.04 -3.24 -6.15
CA HIS A 89 11.29 -3.01 -4.73
C HIS A 89 10.15 -3.55 -3.88
N SER A 90 10.45 -3.90 -2.62
CA SER A 90 9.48 -4.31 -1.62
C SER A 90 9.34 -3.27 -0.53
N TRP A 91 8.13 -3.10 0.01
CA TRP A 91 7.84 -2.28 1.20
C TRP A 91 8.68 -2.65 2.44
N LYS A 92 9.26 -3.86 2.47
CA LYS A 92 10.22 -4.28 3.51
C LYS A 92 11.35 -3.27 3.70
N LYS A 93 11.83 -2.57 2.66
CA LYS A 93 12.91 -1.58 2.81
C LYS A 93 12.55 -0.44 3.79
N TYR A 94 11.26 -0.16 3.94
CA TYR A 94 10.74 0.87 4.84
C TYR A 94 10.35 0.28 6.19
N LEU A 95 9.74 -0.91 6.20
CA LEU A 95 9.31 -1.58 7.44
C LEU A 95 10.48 -2.19 8.24
N PHE A 96 11.52 -2.65 7.55
CA PHE A 96 12.69 -3.31 8.12
C PHE A 96 13.97 -2.90 7.36
N PRO A 97 14.45 -1.66 7.54
CA PRO A 97 15.62 -1.15 6.84
C PRO A 97 16.89 -1.95 7.17
N PRO A 98 17.85 -2.07 6.23
CA PRO A 98 19.06 -2.88 6.39
C PRO A 98 20.03 -2.36 7.45
N LEU A 99 19.91 -1.09 7.83
CA LEU A 99 20.72 -0.45 8.86
C LEU A 99 19.79 0.18 9.91
N GLN A 100 20.03 -0.15 11.17
CA GLN A 100 19.29 0.37 12.31
C GLN A 100 20.25 0.69 13.45
N MET A 101 20.07 1.84 14.09
CA MET A 101 20.80 2.19 15.29
C MET A 101 20.17 1.46 16.48
N ILE A 102 20.94 0.59 17.13
CA ILE A 102 20.49 -0.18 18.30
C ILE A 102 21.01 0.42 19.61
N SER A 103 22.19 1.04 19.58
CA SER A 103 22.83 1.64 20.73
C SER A 103 23.88 2.65 20.28
N THR A 104 24.16 3.64 21.11
CA THR A 104 25.28 4.56 20.97
C THR A 104 26.16 4.47 22.21
N ALA A 105 27.47 4.65 22.03
CA ALA A 105 28.44 4.69 23.12
C ALA A 105 29.21 5.99 23.05
N LEU A 106 29.11 6.80 24.11
CA LEU A 106 29.81 8.07 24.24
C LEU A 106 31.02 7.88 25.15
N LYS A 107 32.20 8.23 24.66
CA LYS A 107 33.42 8.22 25.48
C LYS A 107 33.39 9.43 26.42
N THR A 108 33.56 9.17 27.71
CA THR A 108 33.65 10.20 28.76
C THR A 108 35.05 10.22 29.36
N GLU A 109 35.35 11.22 30.21
CA GLU A 109 36.65 11.30 30.91
C GLU A 109 36.92 10.07 31.79
N THR A 110 35.86 9.41 32.29
CA THR A 110 35.95 8.28 33.21
C THR A 110 35.60 6.92 32.58
N GLY A 111 35.30 6.86 31.28
CA GLY A 111 35.00 5.61 30.58
C GLY A 111 34.06 5.76 29.40
N TRP A 112 32.98 4.99 29.40
CA TRP A 112 31.96 4.97 28.34
C TRP A 112 30.56 5.04 28.94
N THR A 113 29.68 5.83 28.33
CA THR A 113 28.25 5.85 28.62
C THR A 113 27.50 5.24 27.42
N PHE A 114 26.71 4.21 27.67
CA PHE A 114 25.92 3.53 26.66
C PHE A 114 24.48 4.03 26.71
N HIS A 115 23.91 4.35 25.55
CA HIS A 115 22.52 4.70 25.38
C HIS A 115 21.87 3.73 24.41
N ASN A 116 20.93 2.92 24.90
CA ASN A 116 20.10 2.11 24.03
C ASN A 116 19.16 3.02 23.25
N HIS A 117 19.02 2.77 21.96
CA HIS A 117 18.13 3.56 21.12
C HIS A 117 16.75 2.89 21.13
N GLU A 118 15.74 3.58 21.63
CA GLU A 118 14.36 3.15 21.41
C GLU A 118 14.01 3.40 19.94
N PRO A 119 13.36 2.47 19.24
CA PRO A 119 13.08 2.68 17.83
C PRO A 119 12.07 3.81 17.63
N GLU A 120 12.55 4.94 17.12
CA GLU A 120 11.70 6.02 16.65
C GLU A 120 11.29 5.72 15.20
N ALA A 121 9.99 5.84 14.93
CA ALA A 121 9.44 5.69 13.60
C ALA A 121 8.56 6.90 13.28
N GLU A 122 8.88 7.60 12.20
CA GLU A 122 8.02 8.63 11.65
C GLU A 122 6.79 7.98 11.00
N PRO A 123 5.58 8.56 11.12
CA PRO A 123 4.40 8.05 10.44
C PRO A 123 4.61 8.00 8.92
N ILE A 124 4.28 6.87 8.32
CA ILE A 124 4.42 6.65 6.88
C ILE A 124 3.12 6.14 6.27
N ALA A 125 2.69 6.75 5.18
CA ALA A 125 1.61 6.26 4.36
C ALA A 125 2.18 5.54 3.14
N PHE A 126 1.89 4.25 3.00
CA PHE A 126 2.20 3.47 1.81
C PHE A 126 1.02 3.55 0.85
N LEU A 127 1.22 4.22 -0.28
CA LEU A 127 0.22 4.38 -1.34
C LEU A 127 0.55 3.47 -2.52
N GLY A 128 -0.44 2.75 -3.04
CA GLY A 128 -0.25 1.84 -4.17
C GLY A 128 0.17 0.43 -3.78
N VAL A 129 -0.06 0.02 -2.53
CA VAL A 129 0.27 -1.34 -2.06
C VAL A 129 -0.66 -2.34 -2.75
N ARG A 130 -0.10 -3.35 -3.42
CA ARG A 130 -0.90 -4.40 -4.08
C ARG A 130 -1.28 -5.50 -3.09
N ALA A 131 -2.33 -6.27 -3.41
CA ALA A 131 -2.78 -7.40 -2.59
C ALA A 131 -1.65 -8.41 -2.28
N CYS A 132 -0.79 -8.73 -3.25
CA CYS A 132 0.31 -9.66 -3.05
C CYS A 132 1.39 -9.10 -2.13
N GLU A 133 1.54 -7.77 -2.09
CA GLU A 133 2.43 -7.07 -1.18
C GLU A 133 1.86 -6.99 0.24
N LEU A 134 0.53 -6.85 0.39
CA LEU A 134 -0.14 -7.00 1.68
C LEU A 134 0.11 -8.39 2.27
N ALA A 135 0.00 -9.45 1.46
CA ALA A 135 0.34 -10.80 1.88
C ALA A 135 1.82 -10.91 2.30
N ALA A 136 2.74 -10.26 1.57
CA ALA A 136 4.15 -10.22 1.95
C ALA A 136 4.40 -9.44 3.27
N ILE A 137 3.63 -8.40 3.56
CA ILE A 137 3.66 -7.68 4.84
C ILE A 137 3.13 -8.59 5.96
N GLN A 138 2.03 -9.33 5.75
CA GLN A 138 1.50 -10.27 6.74
C GLN A 138 2.51 -11.39 7.07
N VAL A 139 3.29 -11.85 6.07
CA VAL A 139 4.40 -12.78 6.32
C VAL A 139 5.45 -12.16 7.25
N GLN A 140 5.79 -10.88 7.03
CA GLN A 140 6.70 -10.15 7.93
C GLN A 140 6.09 -9.98 9.33
N ASP A 141 4.81 -9.65 9.45
CA ASP A 141 4.11 -9.53 10.73
C ASP A 141 4.22 -10.86 11.53
N ARG A 142 4.04 -12.01 10.86
CA ARG A 142 4.22 -13.33 11.51
C ARG A 142 5.62 -13.53 12.09
N VAL A 143 6.64 -13.09 11.35
CA VAL A 143 8.05 -13.27 11.74
C VAL A 143 8.47 -12.29 12.83
N PHE A 144 8.12 -11.01 12.69
CA PHE A 144 8.65 -9.93 13.51
C PHE A 144 7.74 -9.50 14.66
N LEU A 145 6.44 -9.85 14.63
CA LEU A 145 5.48 -9.46 15.67
C LEU A 145 4.83 -10.64 16.39
N GLN A 146 4.68 -11.77 15.73
CA GLN A 146 3.90 -12.91 16.26
C GLN A 146 4.78 -14.11 16.67
N SER A 147 6.09 -13.99 16.54
CA SER A 147 7.06 -14.99 17.00
C SER A 147 7.31 -14.85 18.51
N HIS A 148 8.21 -15.67 19.06
CA HIS A 148 8.59 -15.61 20.48
C HIS A 148 9.22 -14.27 20.88
N TYR A 149 9.84 -13.57 19.92
CA TYR A 149 10.43 -12.26 20.11
C TYR A 149 9.80 -11.25 19.14
N VAL A 150 9.41 -10.10 19.68
CA VAL A 150 8.90 -8.96 18.90
C VAL A 150 10.07 -8.06 18.55
N ASP A 151 10.29 -7.80 17.26
CA ASP A 151 11.28 -6.84 16.82
C ASP A 151 10.77 -5.41 17.08
N PRO A 152 11.40 -4.63 17.98
CA PRO A 152 10.86 -3.34 18.39
C PRO A 152 10.93 -2.31 17.26
N GLY A 153 11.91 -2.43 16.35
CA GLY A 153 12.06 -1.53 15.21
C GLY A 153 11.00 -1.76 14.15
N TYR A 154 10.69 -3.03 13.86
CA TYR A 154 9.59 -3.39 12.97
C TYR A 154 8.24 -2.97 13.58
N GLN A 155 8.01 -3.27 14.87
CA GLN A 155 6.78 -2.90 15.56
C GLN A 155 6.52 -1.41 15.56
N ALA A 156 7.53 -0.58 15.85
CA ALA A 156 7.40 0.87 15.83
C ALA A 156 7.01 1.39 14.44
N ARG A 157 7.60 0.85 13.36
CA ARG A 157 7.29 1.27 11.98
C ARG A 157 5.93 0.76 11.51
N ARG A 158 5.59 -0.50 11.82
CA ARG A 158 4.33 -1.14 11.44
C ARG A 158 3.12 -0.53 12.14
N SER A 159 3.27 -0.13 13.41
CA SER A 159 2.20 0.55 14.16
C SER A 159 1.97 2.00 13.75
N ARG A 160 2.93 2.60 13.04
CA ARG A 160 2.86 3.96 12.51
C ARG A 160 2.75 4.00 10.99
N SER A 161 2.42 2.86 10.37
CA SER A 161 2.18 2.78 8.93
C SER A 161 0.68 2.86 8.63
N LEU A 162 0.30 3.76 7.75
CA LEU A 162 -0.99 3.76 7.07
C LEU A 162 -0.84 3.04 5.72
N ILE A 163 -1.72 2.10 5.41
CA ILE A 163 -1.69 1.31 4.18
C ILE A 163 -2.87 1.69 3.30
N ILE A 164 -2.57 2.39 2.20
CA ILE A 164 -3.50 2.74 1.13
C ILE A 164 -3.21 1.79 -0.04
N ALA A 165 -3.96 0.70 -0.06
CA ALA A 165 -3.84 -0.35 -1.05
C ALA A 165 -4.56 0.01 -2.35
N VAL A 166 -4.15 -0.63 -3.44
CA VAL A 166 -4.79 -0.46 -4.75
C VAL A 166 -4.96 -1.83 -5.40
N ASN A 167 -6.19 -2.16 -5.77
CA ASN A 167 -6.52 -3.38 -6.50
C ASN A 167 -5.77 -3.43 -7.83
N CYS A 168 -5.15 -4.57 -8.13
CA CYS A 168 -4.30 -4.70 -9.30
C CYS A 168 -5.15 -4.90 -10.56
N ALA A 169 -5.09 -3.94 -11.49
CA ALA A 169 -5.77 -4.04 -12.79
C ALA A 169 -4.88 -4.66 -13.88
N VAL A 170 -3.56 -4.63 -13.70
CA VAL A 170 -2.56 -4.99 -14.72
C VAL A 170 -1.67 -6.12 -14.22
N PRO A 171 -1.87 -7.37 -14.69
CA PRO A 171 -0.95 -8.46 -14.41
C PRO A 171 0.26 -8.37 -15.34
N SER A 172 1.41 -8.85 -14.89
CA SER A 172 2.55 -9.15 -15.77
C SER A 172 2.68 -10.65 -16.02
N GLU A 173 3.44 -11.05 -17.04
CA GLU A 173 3.72 -12.47 -17.34
C GLU A 173 4.45 -13.19 -16.19
N ASN A 174 5.07 -12.42 -15.29
CA ASN A 174 5.80 -12.93 -14.14
C ASN A 174 4.94 -13.02 -12.86
N CYS A 175 3.68 -12.56 -12.90
CA CYS A 175 2.79 -12.56 -11.74
C CYS A 175 2.23 -13.96 -11.43
N PHE A 176 2.10 -14.26 -10.13
CA PHE A 176 1.55 -15.53 -9.63
C PHE A 176 0.61 -15.32 -8.42
N CYS A 177 0.11 -14.09 -8.22
CA CYS A 177 -0.74 -13.74 -7.08
C CYS A 177 -2.03 -14.56 -7.04
N THR A 178 -2.69 -14.77 -8.18
CA THR A 178 -3.90 -15.59 -8.29
C THR A 178 -3.62 -17.04 -7.89
N SER A 179 -2.54 -17.64 -8.41
CA SER A 179 -2.12 -19.01 -8.05
C SER A 179 -1.77 -19.19 -6.58
N MET A 180 -1.27 -18.13 -5.93
CA MET A 180 -0.95 -18.13 -4.50
C MET A 180 -2.10 -17.65 -3.61
N GLN A 181 -3.26 -17.30 -4.20
CA GLN A 181 -4.42 -16.76 -3.48
C GLN A 181 -4.08 -15.47 -2.70
N THR A 182 -3.23 -14.62 -3.27
CA THR A 182 -2.77 -13.36 -2.65
C THR A 182 -3.17 -12.12 -3.45
N GLY A 183 -4.14 -12.23 -4.35
CA GLY A 183 -4.61 -11.13 -5.18
C GLY A 183 -5.50 -11.64 -6.31
N PRO A 184 -5.94 -10.76 -7.23
CA PRO A 184 -5.52 -9.37 -7.42
C PRO A 184 -6.22 -8.34 -6.50
N ARG A 185 -7.35 -8.72 -5.89
CA ARG A 185 -8.12 -7.86 -4.97
C ARG A 185 -7.52 -7.85 -3.56
N CYS A 186 -7.45 -6.67 -2.97
CA CYS A 186 -7.10 -6.45 -1.58
C CYS A 186 -8.28 -6.85 -0.69
N THR A 187 -8.07 -7.80 0.23
CA THR A 187 -9.14 -8.30 1.11
C THR A 187 -8.94 -7.91 2.57
N THR A 188 -7.68 -7.86 3.05
CA THR A 188 -7.33 -7.56 4.44
C THR A 188 -5.97 -6.89 4.53
N GLY A 189 -5.66 -6.28 5.68
CA GLY A 189 -4.34 -5.74 5.99
C GLY A 189 -4.08 -4.33 5.47
N PHE A 190 -5.12 -3.59 5.10
CA PHE A 190 -5.07 -2.21 4.65
C PHE A 190 -6.00 -1.32 5.48
N ASP A 191 -5.79 0.00 5.41
CA ASP A 191 -6.65 1.02 6.02
C ASP A 191 -7.68 1.54 5.01
N VAL A 192 -7.22 1.73 3.77
CA VAL A 192 -8.03 2.12 2.60
C VAL A 192 -7.61 1.24 1.41
N ALA A 193 -8.56 0.74 0.64
CA ALA A 193 -8.30 0.13 -0.66
C ALA A 193 -8.95 0.96 -1.77
N LEU A 194 -8.21 1.20 -2.85
CA LEU A 194 -8.68 1.92 -4.02
C LEU A 194 -8.84 0.97 -5.20
N THR A 195 -9.87 1.20 -6.00
CA THR A 195 -9.97 0.65 -7.36
C THR A 195 -10.07 1.81 -8.34
N GLU A 196 -9.10 1.90 -9.25
CA GLU A 196 -9.06 2.97 -10.24
C GLU A 196 -10.01 2.70 -11.41
N LEU A 197 -10.92 3.64 -11.64
CA LEU A 197 -11.87 3.70 -12.74
C LEU A 197 -11.48 4.87 -13.67
N GLU A 198 -12.16 5.01 -14.80
CA GLU A 198 -11.86 6.08 -15.77
C GLU A 198 -12.10 7.49 -15.22
N ASP A 199 -13.12 7.67 -14.38
CA ASP A 199 -13.59 8.98 -13.87
C ASP A 199 -13.29 9.20 -12.38
N GLY A 200 -12.66 8.23 -11.71
CA GLY A 200 -12.36 8.33 -10.30
C GLY A 200 -11.89 7.03 -9.66
N LEU A 201 -11.91 7.03 -8.33
CA LEU A 201 -11.47 5.95 -7.48
C LEU A 201 -12.64 5.45 -6.65
N LEU A 202 -12.88 4.15 -6.69
CA LEU A 202 -13.74 3.49 -5.72
C LEU A 202 -12.92 3.24 -4.45
N VAL A 203 -13.44 3.65 -3.31
CA VAL A 203 -12.72 3.70 -2.03
C VAL A 203 -13.41 2.79 -1.02
N GLU A 204 -12.70 1.75 -0.58
CA GLU A 204 -13.14 0.84 0.47
C GLU A 204 -12.38 1.15 1.77
N VAL A 205 -13.12 1.34 2.87
CA VAL A 205 -12.54 1.74 4.16
C VAL A 205 -12.52 0.58 5.14
N ALA A 206 -11.36 0.24 5.67
CA ALA A 206 -11.16 -0.93 6.53
C ALA A 206 -10.64 -0.61 7.95
N SER A 207 -10.22 0.63 8.23
CA SER A 207 -9.79 1.06 9.58
C SER A 207 -10.38 2.40 10.01
N ALA A 208 -10.26 2.71 11.30
CA ALA A 208 -10.68 3.99 11.86
C ALA A 208 -9.82 5.15 11.33
N GLU A 209 -8.52 4.90 11.17
CA GLU A 209 -7.56 5.82 10.58
C GLU A 209 -7.93 6.12 9.11
N GLY A 210 -8.27 5.09 8.33
CA GLY A 210 -8.78 5.25 6.96
C GLY A 210 -10.08 6.05 6.90
N ALA A 211 -11.01 5.79 7.83
CA ALA A 211 -12.27 6.54 7.91
C ALA A 211 -12.05 8.02 8.24
N ALA A 212 -11.16 8.32 9.19
CA ALA A 212 -10.85 9.69 9.59
C ALA A 212 -10.20 10.52 8.46
N LEU A 213 -9.46 9.88 7.56
CA LEU A 213 -8.88 10.54 6.38
C LEU A 213 -9.95 10.93 5.35
N LEU A 214 -10.98 10.11 5.20
CA LEU A 214 -11.99 10.26 4.16
C LEU A 214 -13.20 11.07 4.59
N GLU A 215 -13.51 11.11 5.89
CA GLU A 215 -14.65 11.86 6.45
C GLU A 215 -14.69 13.33 5.99
N PRO A 216 -13.58 14.11 6.01
CA PRO A 216 -13.59 15.50 5.57
C PRO A 216 -13.83 15.68 4.06
N LEU A 217 -13.60 14.64 3.26
CA LEU A 217 -13.79 14.73 1.80
C LEU A 217 -15.27 14.64 1.41
N ALA A 218 -16.15 14.23 2.34
CA ALA A 218 -17.60 14.11 2.12
C ALA A 218 -17.95 13.36 0.83
N LEU A 219 -17.31 12.19 0.63
CA LEU A 219 -17.47 11.38 -0.58
C LEU A 219 -18.88 10.81 -0.70
N SER A 220 -19.38 10.73 -1.94
CA SER A 220 -20.67 10.09 -2.23
C SER A 220 -20.57 8.58 -2.12
N GLU A 221 -21.70 7.91 -1.98
CA GLU A 221 -21.77 6.46 -2.14
C GLU A 221 -21.39 6.07 -3.57
N ALA A 222 -20.74 4.92 -3.73
CA ALA A 222 -20.45 4.39 -5.05
C ALA A 222 -21.74 3.93 -5.74
N ALA A 223 -21.91 4.30 -7.01
CA ALA A 223 -23.02 3.81 -7.83
C ALA A 223 -22.83 2.32 -8.16
N GLU A 224 -23.94 1.62 -8.41
CA GLU A 224 -23.94 0.20 -8.78
C GLU A 224 -23.06 -0.09 -10.00
N GLU A 225 -23.06 0.80 -11.00
CA GLU A 225 -22.20 0.66 -12.18
C GLU A 225 -20.70 0.73 -11.82
N GLN A 226 -20.32 1.59 -10.86
CA GLN A 226 -18.93 1.73 -10.40
C GLN A 226 -18.48 0.49 -9.62
N LEU A 227 -19.36 -0.08 -8.81
CA LEU A 227 -19.13 -1.34 -8.09
C LEU A 227 -18.90 -2.49 -9.08
N GLN A 228 -19.75 -2.62 -10.10
CA GLN A 228 -19.63 -3.66 -11.13
C GLN A 228 -18.33 -3.52 -11.95
N LYS A 229 -17.93 -2.29 -12.31
CA LYS A 229 -16.65 -2.04 -12.99
C LYS A 229 -15.46 -2.44 -12.12
N ALA A 230 -15.48 -2.09 -10.83
CA ALA A 230 -14.43 -2.46 -9.88
C ALA A 230 -14.32 -3.98 -9.70
N ASP A 231 -15.45 -4.69 -9.67
CA ASP A 231 -15.51 -6.14 -9.64
C ASP A 231 -14.91 -6.78 -10.89
N GLN A 232 -15.22 -6.23 -12.07
CA GLN A 232 -14.67 -6.72 -13.33
C GLN A 232 -13.15 -6.57 -13.39
N ILE A 233 -12.60 -5.41 -13.00
CA ILE A 233 -11.15 -5.15 -12.96
C ILE A 233 -10.41 -6.22 -12.15
N CYS A 234 -11.00 -6.63 -11.02
CA CYS A 234 -10.42 -7.63 -10.12
C CYS A 234 -10.62 -9.09 -10.59
N GLN A 235 -11.39 -9.33 -11.65
CA GLN A 235 -11.66 -10.67 -12.19
C GLN A 235 -10.90 -10.95 -13.49
N THR A 236 -10.48 -9.92 -14.22
CA THR A 236 -9.77 -10.02 -15.50
C THR A 236 -8.26 -10.28 -15.37
N THR A 237 -7.78 -10.61 -14.17
CA THR A 237 -6.37 -10.71 -13.77
C THR A 237 -6.01 -12.09 -13.24
#